data_AF-A0A7X5U777-F1
#
_entry.id   AF-A0A7X5U777-F1
#
_cell.length_a   1.000
_cell.length_b   1.000
_cell.length_c   1.000
_cell.angle_alpha   90.00
_cell.angle_beta   90.00
_cell.angle_gamma   90.00
#
_symmetry.space_group_name_H-M   'P 1'
#
loop_
_entity.id
_entity.type
_entity.pdbx_description
1 polymer ?
#
loop_
_entity_poly.entity_id
_entity_poly.type
_entity_poly.pdbx_seq_one_letter_code
_entity_poly.pdbx_strand_id
1 'polypeptide(L)'
;MYVTFVRVLHYLSLLGLILFAGCAADPGWRGHDPDHGRDRGESKGLSCASYENAYRRCEVDGRLLKVRLRERLSVSECEYGRSWGWSRHSVWVDKGCRADFDILVDD
;
A
#
# COMPACT_ATOMS: atom_id res chain seq x y z
N MET A 1 -10.76 57.66 -30.44
CA MET A 1 -10.33 57.13 -29.12
C MET A 1 -11.28 56.08 -28.53
N TYR A 2 -12.60 56.15 -28.75
CA TYR A 2 -13.59 55.21 -28.20
C TYR A 2 -13.48 53.76 -28.75
N VAL A 3 -13.19 53.61 -30.05
CA VAL A 3 -13.12 52.31 -30.74
C VAL A 3 -11.94 51.43 -30.25
N THR A 4 -10.82 52.04 -29.89
CA THR A 4 -9.66 51.34 -29.31
C THR A 4 -9.98 50.81 -27.92
N PHE A 5 -10.71 51.60 -27.11
CA PHE A 5 -11.10 51.25 -25.75
C PHE A 5 -12.07 50.05 -25.72
N VAL A 6 -13.04 50.02 -26.64
CA VAL A 6 -14.00 48.91 -26.78
C VAL A 6 -13.28 47.61 -27.22
N ARG A 7 -12.32 47.69 -28.14
CA ARG A 7 -11.52 46.52 -28.58
C ARG A 7 -10.64 45.95 -27.47
N VAL A 8 -10.06 46.79 -26.61
CA VAL A 8 -9.26 46.37 -25.45
C VAL A 8 -10.15 45.68 -24.39
N LEU A 9 -11.34 46.23 -24.12
CA LEU A 9 -12.31 45.63 -23.21
C LEU A 9 -12.83 44.26 -23.70
N HIS A 10 -13.07 44.11 -25.00
CA HIS A 10 -13.41 42.81 -25.59
C HIS A 10 -12.25 41.81 -25.58
N TYR A 11 -11.01 42.27 -25.78
CA TYR A 11 -9.84 41.40 -25.69
C TYR A 11 -9.61 40.87 -24.27
N LEU A 12 -9.78 41.74 -23.26
CA LEU A 12 -9.63 41.37 -21.86
C LEU A 12 -10.72 40.40 -21.37
N SER A 13 -11.95 40.51 -21.89
CA SER A 13 -13.02 39.55 -21.58
C SER A 13 -12.84 38.20 -22.26
N LEU A 14 -12.35 38.17 -23.51
CA LEU A 14 -12.01 36.93 -24.23
C LEU A 14 -10.81 36.21 -23.59
N LEU A 15 -9.80 36.94 -23.13
CA LEU A 15 -8.63 36.37 -22.45
C LEU A 15 -8.96 35.86 -21.03
N GLY A 16 -9.93 36.46 -20.33
CA GLY A 16 -10.38 36.03 -19.00
C GLY A 16 -11.14 34.69 -18.98
N LEU A 17 -11.81 34.33 -20.08
CA LEU A 17 -12.54 33.06 -20.20
C LEU A 17 -11.63 31.84 -20.40
N ILE A 18 -10.35 32.04 -20.78
CA ILE A 18 -9.39 30.96 -21.05
C ILE A 18 -8.69 30.49 -19.74
N LEU A 19 -8.69 31.32 -18.69
CA LEU A 19 -7.93 31.05 -17.45
C LEU A 19 -8.74 30.39 -16.32
N PHE A 20 -10.06 30.15 -16.49
CA PHE A 20 -10.90 29.50 -15.47
C PHE A 20 -11.28 28.04 -15.77
N ALA A 21 -10.88 27.49 -16.92
CA ALA A 21 -11.17 26.10 -17.29
C ALA A 21 -9.96 25.16 -17.10
N GLY A 22 -9.20 25.37 -16.01
CA GLY A 22 -7.89 24.74 -15.80
C GLY A 22 -7.66 24.16 -14.41
N CYS A 23 -8.72 23.71 -13.72
CA CYS A 23 -8.58 22.83 -12.56
C CYS A 23 -9.33 21.53 -12.87
N ALA A 24 -8.81 20.73 -13.80
CA ALA A 24 -9.20 19.33 -13.83
C ALA A 24 -8.70 18.69 -12.54
N ALA A 25 -9.64 18.24 -11.71
CA ALA A 25 -9.37 17.47 -10.53
C ALA A 25 -8.72 16.14 -10.94
N ASP A 26 -7.58 15.79 -10.35
CA ASP A 26 -7.05 14.43 -10.38
C ASP A 26 -7.37 13.69 -9.06
N PRO A 27 -8.59 13.16 -8.84
CA PRO A 27 -8.80 12.16 -7.80
C PRO A 27 -8.41 10.80 -8.38
N GLY A 28 -7.11 10.56 -8.51
CA GLY A 28 -6.60 9.50 -9.38
C GLY A 28 -5.40 8.71 -8.87
N TRP A 29 -5.14 8.64 -7.56
CA TRP A 29 -4.22 7.64 -7.00
C TRP A 29 -4.87 6.25 -7.01
N ARG A 30 -5.13 5.71 -8.21
CA ARG A 30 -5.29 4.27 -8.39
C ARG A 30 -3.88 3.70 -8.53
N GLY A 31 -3.35 3.19 -7.41
CA GLY A 31 -2.17 2.34 -7.43
C GLY A 31 -2.37 1.23 -8.45
N HIS A 32 -1.67 1.36 -9.58
CA HIS A 32 -1.62 0.34 -10.61
C HIS A 32 -0.38 -0.47 -10.29
N ASP A 33 -0.51 -1.45 -9.41
CA ASP A 33 0.55 -2.43 -9.14
C ASP A 33 0.59 -3.40 -10.33
N PRO A 34 1.65 -3.38 -11.17
CA PRO A 34 1.78 -4.33 -12.26
C PRO A 34 2.17 -5.69 -11.67
N ASP A 35 1.34 -6.69 -11.95
CA ASP A 35 1.49 -8.09 -11.56
C ASP A 35 2.82 -8.65 -12.12
N HIS A 36 3.82 -8.78 -11.24
CA HIS A 36 5.12 -9.37 -11.55
C HIS A 36 5.11 -10.86 -11.18
N GLY A 37 5.06 -11.70 -12.22
CA GLY A 37 5.76 -12.99 -12.21
C GLY A 37 5.01 -14.17 -11.59
N ARG A 38 4.31 -14.93 -12.44
CA ARG A 38 3.91 -16.31 -12.16
C ARG A 38 5.12 -17.24 -12.13
N ASP A 39 5.68 -17.49 -10.96
CA ASP A 39 6.71 -18.51 -10.74
C ASP A 39 6.34 -19.47 -9.60
N ARG A 40 5.54 -20.51 -9.90
CA ARG A 40 5.33 -21.75 -9.10
C ARG A 40 5.23 -21.62 -7.56
N GLY A 41 4.70 -20.51 -7.08
CA GLY A 41 4.40 -20.20 -5.69
C GLY A 41 4.30 -18.67 -5.55
N GLU A 42 3.17 -18.17 -5.11
CA GLU A 42 2.96 -16.73 -4.98
C GLU A 42 3.79 -16.22 -3.79
N SER A 43 4.80 -15.38 -4.07
CA SER A 43 5.51 -14.67 -3.02
C SER A 43 4.71 -13.43 -2.62
N LYS A 44 4.04 -13.50 -1.46
CA LYS A 44 3.16 -12.44 -0.96
C LYS A 44 3.76 -11.78 0.28
N GLY A 45 3.49 -10.49 0.44
CA GLY A 45 3.74 -9.77 1.69
C GLY A 45 2.59 -10.01 2.67
N LEU A 46 2.91 -10.47 3.88
CA LEU A 46 1.95 -10.64 4.98
C LEU A 46 2.37 -9.75 6.15
N SER A 47 1.53 -8.77 6.49
CA SER A 47 1.71 -7.96 7.70
C SER A 47 1.00 -8.60 8.87
N CYS A 48 1.72 -8.88 9.96
CA CYS A 48 1.13 -9.46 11.16
C CYS A 48 1.62 -8.74 12.42
N ALA A 49 0.67 -8.36 13.28
CA ALA A 49 0.94 -7.51 14.44
C ALA A 49 0.29 -8.03 15.71
N SER A 50 1.10 -8.22 16.77
CA SER A 50 0.66 -8.41 18.15
C SER A 50 0.52 -7.04 18.82
N TYR A 51 -0.72 -6.67 19.17
CA TYR A 51 -1.02 -5.52 20.01
C TYR A 51 -1.23 -5.98 21.45
N GLU A 52 -0.85 -5.15 22.43
CA GLU A 52 -1.04 -5.43 23.87
C GLU A 52 -0.43 -6.76 24.36
N ASN A 53 0.61 -7.26 23.69
CA ASN A 53 1.20 -8.58 23.94
C ASN A 53 0.22 -9.75 23.79
N ALA A 54 -0.87 -9.56 23.04
CA ALA A 54 -1.80 -10.63 22.73
C ALA A 54 -1.24 -11.52 21.62
N TYR A 55 -1.37 -12.84 21.79
CA TYR A 55 -1.11 -13.79 20.73
C TYR A 55 -2.07 -13.55 19.55
N ARG A 56 -1.51 -13.38 18.35
CA ARG A 56 -2.27 -13.15 17.12
C ARG A 56 -1.84 -14.15 16.06
N ARG A 57 -2.80 -14.60 15.27
CA ARG A 57 -2.60 -15.49 14.13
C ARG A 57 -3.14 -14.81 12.88
N CYS A 58 -2.29 -14.70 11.87
CA CYS A 58 -2.65 -14.25 10.54
C CYS A 58 -2.74 -15.48 9.64
N GLU A 59 -3.96 -15.82 9.26
CA GLU A 59 -4.25 -16.93 8.36
C GLU A 59 -3.93 -16.53 6.92
N VAL A 60 -3.58 -17.52 6.11
CA VAL A 60 -3.33 -17.33 4.69
C VAL A 60 -4.17 -18.31 3.88
N ASP A 61 -4.67 -17.83 2.75
CA ASP A 61 -5.39 -18.66 1.79
C ASP A 61 -4.37 -19.49 1.00
N GLY A 62 -4.19 -20.75 1.40
CA GLY A 62 -3.27 -21.70 0.75
C GLY A 62 -2.27 -22.33 1.72
N ARG A 63 -1.24 -22.98 1.18
CA ARG A 63 -0.21 -23.67 1.97
C ARG A 63 1.10 -22.89 1.96
N LEU A 64 1.55 -22.47 3.14
CA LEU A 64 2.85 -21.87 3.35
C LEU A 64 3.96 -22.89 3.10
N LEU A 65 4.78 -22.62 2.08
CA LEU A 65 6.01 -23.35 1.79
C LEU A 65 7.19 -22.72 2.52
N LYS A 66 7.17 -21.39 2.68
CA LYS A 66 8.27 -20.63 3.24
C LYS A 66 7.76 -19.32 3.84
N VAL A 67 8.35 -18.91 4.96
CA VAL A 67 8.10 -17.63 5.60
C VAL A 67 9.42 -17.01 5.99
N ARG A 68 9.62 -15.74 5.67
CA ARG A 68 10.79 -14.95 6.05
C ARG A 68 10.34 -13.64 6.67
N LEU A 69 11.01 -13.24 7.73
CA LEU A 69 10.86 -11.90 8.30
C LEU A 69 11.47 -10.89 7.30
N ARG A 70 10.64 -9.98 6.77
CA ARG A 70 11.08 -8.93 5.85
C ARG A 70 11.47 -7.68 6.61
N GLU A 71 10.56 -7.17 7.41
CA GLU A 71 10.74 -5.93 8.16
C GLU A 71 10.12 -6.04 9.54
N ARG A 72 10.82 -5.55 10.55
CA ARG A 72 10.30 -5.46 11.92
C ARG A 72 9.69 -4.08 12.13
N LEU A 73 8.42 -4.04 12.49
CA LEU A 73 7.62 -2.83 12.73
C LEU A 73 7.52 -2.47 14.22
N SER A 74 7.76 -3.42 15.14
CA SER A 74 7.73 -3.20 16.60
C SER A 74 9.10 -2.90 17.19
N VAL A 75 9.14 -2.14 18.29
CA VAL A 75 10.35 -2.03 19.15
C VAL A 75 10.67 -3.39 19.80
N SER A 76 9.64 -4.15 20.20
CA SER A 76 9.80 -5.52 20.70
C SER A 76 10.50 -6.43 19.71
N GLU A 77 11.34 -7.34 20.20
CA GLU A 77 12.07 -8.29 19.38
C GLU A 77 11.15 -9.32 18.73
N CYS A 78 11.37 -9.56 17.44
CA CYS A 78 10.71 -10.60 16.67
C CYS A 78 11.68 -11.77 16.44
N GLU A 79 11.75 -12.68 17.41
CA GLU A 79 12.58 -13.89 17.36
C GLU A 79 11.72 -15.12 17.03
N TYR A 80 12.18 -15.88 16.03
CA TYR A 80 11.51 -17.10 15.58
C TYR A 80 11.43 -18.13 16.71
N GLY A 81 10.24 -18.67 16.97
CA GLY A 81 9.96 -19.62 18.04
C GLY A 81 9.72 -18.99 19.41
N ARG A 82 9.94 -17.67 19.58
CA ARG A 82 9.71 -16.97 20.86
C ARG A 82 8.59 -15.95 20.81
N SER A 83 8.59 -15.08 19.81
CA SER A 83 7.63 -14.00 19.63
C SER A 83 6.97 -14.02 18.26
N TRP A 84 7.44 -14.87 17.35
CA TRP A 84 6.70 -15.21 16.14
C TRP A 84 7.05 -16.61 15.66
N GLY A 85 6.20 -17.14 14.79
CA GLY A 85 6.44 -18.40 14.09
C GLY A 85 5.39 -18.61 13.02
N TRP A 86 5.42 -19.77 12.38
CA TRP A 86 4.44 -20.09 11.36
C TRP A 86 4.08 -21.57 11.35
N SER A 87 2.92 -21.86 10.80
CA SER A 87 2.33 -23.18 10.58
C SER A 87 1.92 -23.28 9.12
N ARG A 88 1.45 -24.44 8.65
CA ARG A 88 1.14 -24.66 7.22
C ARG A 88 0.16 -23.65 6.62
N HIS A 89 -0.71 -23.05 7.41
CA HIS A 89 -1.77 -22.13 6.95
C HIS A 89 -1.83 -20.81 7.71
N SER A 90 -0.82 -20.51 8.53
CA SER A 90 -0.86 -19.28 9.32
C SER A 90 0.50 -18.87 9.85
N VAL A 91 0.72 -17.57 9.97
CA VAL A 91 1.81 -16.98 10.75
C VAL A 91 1.24 -16.52 12.08
N TRP A 92 1.96 -16.73 13.17
CA TRP A 92 1.58 -16.22 14.49
C TRP A 92 2.64 -15.27 15.03
N VAL A 93 2.18 -14.29 15.79
CA VAL A 93 3.00 -13.28 16.47
C VAL A 93 2.49 -13.12 17.90
N ASP A 94 3.40 -12.85 18.83
CA ASP A 94 3.14 -12.78 20.26
C ASP A 94 4.10 -11.77 20.92
N LYS A 95 3.85 -11.41 22.19
CA LYS A 95 4.74 -10.55 23.01
C LYS A 95 5.05 -9.19 22.37
N GLY A 96 4.09 -8.65 21.62
CA GLY A 96 4.21 -7.32 21.01
C GLY A 96 5.05 -7.28 19.73
N CYS A 97 5.45 -8.44 19.19
CA CYS A 97 6.10 -8.52 17.89
C CYS A 97 5.14 -8.07 16.77
N ARG A 98 5.62 -7.12 15.95
CA ARG A 98 4.92 -6.61 14.75
C ARG A 98 5.92 -6.58 13.62
N ALA A 99 5.57 -7.21 12.51
CA ALA A 99 6.47 -7.35 11.39
C ALA A 99 5.73 -7.66 10.09
N ASP A 100 6.40 -7.32 8.99
CA ASP A 100 6.05 -7.78 7.65
C ASP A 100 6.86 -9.02 7.31
N PHE A 101 6.20 -9.97 6.67
CA PHE A 101 6.74 -11.26 6.30
C PHE A 101 6.64 -11.45 4.78
N ASP A 102 7.70 -11.97 4.18
CA ASP A 102 7.62 -12.54 2.83
C ASP A 102 7.23 -14.01 2.96
N ILE A 103 6.05 -14.34 2.43
CA ILE A 103 5.51 -15.70 2.43
C ILE A 103 5.52 -16.27 1.03
N LEU A 104 5.79 -17.56 0.89
CA LEU A 104 5.61 -18.31 -0.35
C LEU A 104 4.42 -19.25 -0.16
N VAL A 105 3.37 -19.04 -0.93
CA VAL A 105 2.12 -19.82 -0.87
C VAL A 105 2.01 -20.70 -2.11
N ASP A 106 1.58 -21.94 -1.88
CA ASP A 106 1.16 -22.91 -2.91
C ASP A 106 -0.37 -22.93 -2.93
N ASP A 107 -0.96 -22.60 -4.09
CA ASP A 107 -2.41 -22.54 -4.34
C ASP A 107 -3.09 -23.92 -4.38
#